data_AF-K9MS04-F1
#
_entry.id   AF-K9MS04-F1
#
_cell.length_a   1.000
_cell.length_b   1.000
_cell.length_c   1.000
_cell.angle_alpha   90.00
_cell.angle_beta   90.00
_cell.angle_gamma   90.00
#
_symmetry.space_group_name_H-M   'P 1'
#
loop_
_entity.id
_entity.type
_entity.pdbx_description
1 polymer ?
#
loop_
_entity_poly.entity_id
_entity_poly.type
_entity_poly.pdbx_seq_one_letter_code
_entity_poly.pdbx_strand_id
1 'polypeptide(L)'
;MMKFVLFLGLCFALGGLAVASNPSPYYGVVGLVVASIAGCGWLVSLGVSFVSLVLVMVYLGGMLVVFVYSVSLAADPYPEAWADWGVIGYGVGMGLVVMVGFVMGGAFEVLVDGGTVNSVGLSSV
;
A
#
# COMPACT_ATOMS: atom_id res chain seq x y z
N MET A 1 10.18 14.96 -11.24
CA MET A 1 10.32 13.55 -10.79
C MET A 1 9.59 13.27 -9.49
N MET A 2 9.87 13.97 -8.38
CA MET A 2 9.24 13.67 -7.07
C MET A 2 7.71 13.55 -7.08
N LYS A 3 7.00 14.45 -7.77
CA LYS A 3 5.53 14.44 -7.86
C LYS A 3 4.95 13.17 -8.51
N PHE A 4 5.66 12.60 -9.47
CA PHE A 4 5.26 11.35 -10.15
C PHE A 4 5.46 10.15 -9.23
N VAL A 5 6.58 10.11 -8.51
CA VAL A 5 6.87 9.07 -7.52
C VAL A 5 5.87 9.09 -6.37
N LEU A 6 5.51 10.27 -5.87
CA LEU A 6 4.47 10.42 -4.84
C LEU A 6 3.09 9.97 -5.34
N PHE A 7 2.74 10.29 -6.59
CA PHE A 7 1.48 9.83 -7.19
C PHE A 7 1.43 8.30 -7.32
N LEU A 8 2.52 7.67 -7.78
CA LEU A 8 2.62 6.21 -7.84
C LEU A 8 2.56 5.58 -6.46
N GLY A 9 3.19 6.19 -5.46
CA GLY A 9 3.10 5.73 -4.08
C GLY A 9 1.72 5.85 -3.48
N LEU A 10 0.98 6.91 -3.81
CA LEU A 10 -0.42 7.04 -3.43
C LEU A 10 -1.29 5.96 -4.08
N CYS A 11 -1.11 5.70 -5.38
CA CYS A 11 -1.81 4.60 -6.07
C CYS A 11 -1.47 3.24 -5.47
N PHE A 12 -0.22 3.00 -5.08
CA PHE A 12 0.20 1.77 -4.41
C PHE A 12 -0.52 1.62 -3.06
N ALA A 13 -0.55 2.67 -2.24
CA ALA A 13 -1.23 2.67 -0.96
C ALA A 13 -2.75 2.46 -1.09
N LEU A 14 -3.39 3.15 -2.04
CA LEU A 14 -4.81 3.00 -2.33
C LEU A 14 -5.15 1.59 -2.84
N GLY A 15 -4.31 1.01 -3.71
CA GLY A 15 -4.47 -0.37 -4.17
C GLY A 15 -4.31 -1.38 -3.02
N GLY A 16 -3.38 -1.14 -2.09
CA GLY A 16 -3.23 -1.95 -0.88
C GLY A 16 -4.42 -1.83 0.08
N LEU A 17 -4.90 -0.61 0.32
CA LEU A 17 -6.10 -0.33 1.12
C LEU A 17 -7.34 -1.03 0.55
N ALA A 18 -7.47 -1.05 -0.78
CA ALA A 18 -8.55 -1.73 -1.47
C ALA A 18 -8.52 -3.26 -1.27
N VAL A 19 -7.34 -3.87 -1.15
CA VAL A 19 -7.22 -5.30 -0.80
C VAL A 19 -7.52 -5.52 0.69
N ALA A 20 -7.06 -4.60 1.55
CA ALA A 20 -7.18 -4.70 3.00
C ALA A 20 -8.61 -4.46 3.54
N SER A 21 -9.48 -3.81 2.78
CA SER A 21 -10.88 -3.60 3.16
C SER A 21 -11.74 -4.88 3.13
N ASN A 22 -11.12 -6.06 2.99
CA ASN A 22 -11.76 -7.38 2.88
C ASN A 22 -12.91 -7.41 1.85
N PRO A 23 -12.74 -6.89 0.62
CA PRO A 23 -13.73 -7.16 -0.42
C PRO A 23 -13.66 -8.64 -0.81
N SER A 24 -14.74 -9.15 -1.42
CA SER A 24 -14.72 -10.50 -1.98
C SER A 24 -13.54 -10.68 -2.96
N PRO A 25 -12.96 -11.90 -3.07
CA PRO A 25 -11.75 -12.15 -3.87
C PRO A 25 -11.82 -11.64 -5.31
N TYR A 26 -13.03 -11.61 -5.87
CA TYR A 26 -13.31 -11.09 -7.22
C TYR A 26 -12.86 -9.64 -7.38
N TYR A 27 -13.19 -8.77 -6.42
CA TYR A 27 -12.82 -7.36 -6.47
C TYR A 27 -11.44 -7.09 -5.85
N GLY A 28 -10.98 -7.94 -4.93
CA GLY A 28 -9.64 -7.83 -4.33
C GLY A 28 -8.50 -7.91 -5.37
N VAL A 29 -8.66 -8.75 -6.40
CA VAL A 29 -7.69 -8.85 -7.51
C VAL A 29 -7.44 -7.50 -8.18
N VAL A 30 -8.49 -6.70 -8.38
CA VAL A 30 -8.37 -5.41 -9.08
C VAL A 30 -7.48 -4.45 -8.31
N GLY A 31 -7.65 -4.36 -6.98
CA GLY A 31 -6.79 -3.56 -6.11
C GLY A 31 -5.33 -4.04 -6.12
N LEU A 32 -5.14 -5.36 -6.14
CA LEU A 32 -3.82 -6.00 -6.16
C LEU A 32 -3.08 -5.75 -7.49
N VAL A 33 -3.78 -5.80 -8.62
CA VAL A 33 -3.22 -5.48 -9.94
C VAL A 33 -2.79 -4.02 -9.98
N VAL A 34 -3.65 -3.09 -9.56
CA VAL A 34 -3.34 -1.65 -9.52
C VAL A 34 -2.14 -1.37 -8.61
N ALA A 35 -2.10 -1.98 -7.42
CA ALA A 35 -0.97 -1.86 -6.51
C ALA A 35 0.33 -2.37 -7.14
N SER A 36 0.32 -3.57 -7.73
CA SER A 36 1.53 -4.15 -8.34
C SER A 36 2.11 -3.28 -9.46
N ILE A 37 1.27 -2.73 -10.34
CA ILE A 37 1.71 -1.85 -11.43
C ILE A 37 2.27 -0.54 -10.86
N ALA A 38 1.57 0.07 -9.89
CA ALA A 38 2.01 1.32 -9.27
C ALA A 38 3.35 1.16 -8.52
N GLY A 39 3.50 0.06 -7.76
CA GLY A 39 4.74 -0.27 -7.06
C GLY A 39 5.90 -0.53 -8.01
N CYS A 40 5.64 -1.16 -9.16
CA CYS A 40 6.65 -1.37 -10.19
C CYS A 40 7.08 -0.07 -10.86
N GLY A 41 6.13 0.80 -11.19
CA GLY A 41 6.45 2.16 -11.67
C GLY A 41 7.30 2.95 -10.68
N TRP A 42 7.04 2.78 -9.37
CA TRP A 42 7.84 3.41 -8.31
C TRP A 42 9.27 2.85 -8.31
N LEU A 43 9.44 1.54 -8.26
CA LEU A 43 10.77 0.90 -8.23
C LEU A 43 11.62 1.21 -9.47
N VAL A 44 11.00 1.26 -10.66
CA VAL A 44 11.66 1.68 -11.89
C VAL A 44 12.13 3.13 -11.80
N SER A 45 11.35 4.00 -11.16
CA SER A 45 11.73 5.41 -10.94
C SER A 45 12.94 5.56 -9.98
N LEU A 46 13.19 4.57 -9.13
CA LEU A 46 14.36 4.50 -8.25
C LEU A 46 15.58 3.80 -8.90
N GLY A 47 15.44 3.33 -10.16
CA GLY A 47 16.51 2.62 -10.88
C GLY A 47 16.63 1.13 -10.56
N VAL A 48 15.72 0.56 -9.75
CA VAL A 48 15.77 -0.85 -9.33
C VAL A 48 14.86 -1.70 -10.23
N SER A 49 15.21 -1.80 -11.50
CA SER A 49 14.39 -2.46 -12.53
C SER A 49 14.27 -3.97 -12.36
N PHE A 50 15.34 -4.67 -11.95
CA PHE A 50 15.30 -6.13 -11.77
C PHE A 50 14.30 -6.56 -10.68
N VAL A 51 14.33 -5.89 -9.53
CA VAL A 51 13.40 -6.18 -8.42
C VAL A 51 11.97 -5.85 -8.81
N SER A 52 11.75 -4.77 -9.59
CA SER A 52 10.42 -4.46 -10.14
C SER A 52 9.88 -5.59 -11.02
N LEU A 53 10.70 -6.17 -11.89
CA LEU A 53 10.27 -7.28 -12.76
C LEU A 53 9.93 -8.53 -11.96
N VAL A 54 10.70 -8.85 -10.93
CA VAL A 54 10.39 -9.97 -10.01
C VAL A 54 9.08 -9.71 -9.28
N LEU A 55 8.82 -8.47 -8.83
CA LEU A 55 7.56 -8.09 -8.19
C LEU A 55 6.38 -8.28 -9.15
N VAL A 56 6.45 -7.80 -10.39
CA VAL A 56 5.37 -8.07 -11.37
C VAL A 56 5.19 -9.57 -11.57
N MET A 57 6.27 -10.31 -11.86
CA MET A 57 6.17 -11.71 -12.24
C MET A 57 5.66 -12.61 -11.12
N VAL A 58 6.13 -12.42 -9.88
CA VAL A 58 5.72 -13.25 -8.74
C VAL A 58 4.38 -12.78 -8.18
N TYR A 59 4.16 -11.48 -8.09
CA TYR A 59 2.96 -10.94 -7.44
C TYR A 59 1.74 -10.96 -8.38
N LEU A 60 1.88 -10.57 -9.66
CA LEU A 60 0.82 -10.82 -10.63
C LEU A 60 0.76 -12.29 -11.04
N GLY A 61 1.88 -12.93 -11.40
CA GLY A 61 1.83 -14.32 -11.87
C GLY A 61 1.38 -15.30 -10.78
N GLY A 62 2.00 -15.22 -9.61
CA GLY A 62 1.75 -16.15 -8.51
C GLY A 62 0.45 -15.90 -7.74
N MET A 63 0.14 -14.64 -7.41
CA MET A 63 -1.06 -14.37 -6.61
C MET A 63 -2.34 -14.46 -7.45
N LEU A 64 -2.32 -14.11 -8.75
CA LEU A 64 -3.53 -14.24 -9.57
C LEU A 64 -4.02 -15.69 -9.68
N VAL A 65 -3.12 -16.68 -9.71
CA VAL A 65 -3.51 -18.10 -9.74
C VAL A 65 -4.26 -18.49 -8.47
N VAL A 66 -3.75 -18.08 -7.30
CA VAL A 66 -4.39 -18.34 -6.00
C VAL A 66 -5.73 -17.61 -5.92
N PHE A 67 -5.80 -16.37 -6.41
CA PHE A 67 -7.05 -15.62 -6.43
C PHE A 67 -8.11 -16.25 -7.34
N VAL A 68 -7.76 -16.71 -8.54
CA VAL A 68 -8.72 -17.39 -9.43
C VAL A 68 -9.21 -18.69 -8.78
N TYR A 69 -8.33 -19.42 -8.09
CA TYR A 69 -8.73 -20.59 -7.32
C TYR A 69 -9.71 -20.21 -6.21
N SER A 70 -9.44 -19.17 -5.42
CA SER A 70 -10.36 -18.69 -4.38
C SER A 70 -11.68 -18.18 -4.94
N VAL A 71 -11.67 -17.48 -6.07
CA VAL A 71 -12.90 -17.04 -6.77
C VAL A 71 -13.73 -18.24 -7.21
N SER A 72 -13.09 -19.31 -7.70
CA SER A 72 -13.79 -20.52 -8.13
C SER A 72 -14.41 -21.30 -6.96
N LEU A 73 -13.78 -21.24 -5.77
CA LEU A 73 -14.29 -21.89 -4.55
C LEU A 73 -15.32 -21.05 -3.82
N ALA A 74 -15.18 -19.73 -3.82
CA ALA A 74 -16.08 -18.76 -3.18
C ALA A 74 -17.16 -18.25 -4.15
N ALA A 75 -17.62 -19.11 -5.08
CA ALA A 75 -18.67 -18.79 -6.04
C ALA A 75 -20.04 -18.71 -5.33
N ASP A 76 -20.18 -17.72 -4.46
CA ASP A 76 -21.44 -17.36 -3.82
C ASP A 76 -22.32 -16.57 -4.82
N PRO A 77 -23.65 -16.81 -4.86
CA PRO A 77 -24.57 -16.18 -5.82
C PRO A 77 -24.75 -14.66 -5.62
N TYR A 78 -24.26 -14.09 -4.52
CA TYR A 78 -24.25 -12.64 -4.26
C TYR A 78 -22.84 -12.19 -3.85
N PRO A 79 -21.99 -11.76 -4.81
CA PRO A 79 -20.67 -11.27 -4.47
C PRO A 79 -20.79 -9.93 -3.72
N GLU A 80 -20.27 -9.87 -2.49
CA GLU A 80 -20.14 -8.60 -1.76
C GLU A 80 -19.29 -7.62 -2.57
N ALA A 81 -19.87 -6.47 -2.89
CA ALA A 81 -19.27 -5.46 -3.73
C ALA A 81 -18.52 -4.43 -2.87
N TRP A 82 -17.62 -3.68 -3.49
CA TRP A 82 -16.94 -2.56 -2.82
C TRP A 82 -17.90 -1.50 -2.26
N ALA A 83 -19.14 -1.47 -2.74
CA ALA A 83 -20.19 -0.55 -2.30
C ALA A 83 -20.97 -1.03 -1.07
N ASP A 84 -20.68 -2.22 -0.52
CA ASP A 84 -21.32 -2.67 0.69
C ASP A 84 -20.89 -1.82 1.89
N TRP A 85 -21.87 -1.42 2.70
CA TRP A 85 -21.67 -0.54 3.86
C TRP A 85 -20.63 -1.09 4.85
N GLY A 86 -20.50 -2.42 4.94
CA GLY A 86 -19.47 -3.09 5.76
C GLY A 86 -18.05 -2.86 5.23
N VAL A 87 -17.83 -3.03 3.93
CA VAL A 87 -16.53 -2.85 3.27
C VAL A 87 -16.09 -1.39 3.33
N ILE A 88 -17.03 -0.46 3.13
CA ILE A 88 -16.78 0.98 3.28
C ILE A 88 -16.38 1.30 4.73
N GLY A 89 -17.08 0.74 5.71
CA GLY A 89 -16.75 0.90 7.13
C GLY A 89 -15.35 0.38 7.46
N TYR A 90 -14.98 -0.81 6.97
CA TYR A 90 -13.63 -1.38 7.15
C TYR A 90 -12.55 -0.53 6.46
N GLY A 91 -12.82 -0.06 5.24
CA GLY A 91 -11.90 0.81 4.50
C GLY A 91 -11.65 2.14 5.23
N VAL A 92 -12.71 2.78 5.75
CA VAL A 92 -12.59 4.01 6.54
C VAL A 92 -11.87 3.74 7.86
N GLY A 93 -12.18 2.63 8.55
CA GLY A 93 -11.50 2.22 9.78
C GLY A 93 -10.00 2.02 9.59
N MET A 94 -9.61 1.27 8.56
CA MET A 94 -8.19 1.09 8.21
C MET A 94 -7.52 2.41 7.82
N GLY A 95 -8.21 3.25 7.05
CA GLY A 95 -7.72 4.59 6.71
C GLY A 95 -7.43 5.44 7.96
N LEU A 96 -8.34 5.44 8.93
CA LEU A 96 -8.14 6.14 10.21
C LEU A 96 -6.95 5.58 11.00
N VAL A 97 -6.80 4.25 11.07
CA VAL A 97 -5.65 3.62 11.73
C VAL A 97 -4.33 4.06 11.09
N VAL A 98 -4.26 4.07 9.76
CA VAL A 98 -3.08 4.54 9.03
C VAL A 98 -2.81 6.02 9.30
N MET A 99 -3.85 6.86 9.32
CA MET A 99 -3.71 8.29 9.62
C MET A 99 -3.21 8.54 11.04
N VAL A 100 -3.75 7.83 12.04
CA VAL A 100 -3.29 7.92 13.43
C VAL A 100 -1.85 7.43 13.55
N GLY A 101 -1.51 6.32 12.91
CA GLY A 101 -0.14 5.81 12.87
C GLY A 101 0.85 6.80 12.23
N PHE A 102 0.46 7.46 11.14
CA PHE A 102 1.28 8.48 10.50
C PHE A 102 1.47 9.71 11.39
N VAL A 103 0.41 10.20 12.04
CA VAL A 103 0.50 11.35 12.96
C VAL A 103 1.37 11.01 14.17
N MET A 104 1.22 9.81 14.73
CA MET A 104 2.02 9.38 15.88
C MET A 104 3.48 9.12 15.52
N GLY A 105 3.75 8.53 14.35
CA GLY A 105 5.10 8.32 13.82
C GLY A 105 5.81 9.64 13.50
N GLY A 106 5.11 10.60 12.87
CA GLY A 106 5.65 11.94 12.63
C GLY A 106 5.88 12.73 13.92
N ALA A 107 4.99 12.60 14.91
CA ALA A 107 5.20 13.18 16.23
C ALA A 107 6.42 12.56 16.96
N PHE A 108 6.65 11.26 16.77
CA PHE A 108 7.82 10.55 17.31
C PHE A 108 9.12 11.02 16.66
N GLU A 109 9.17 11.20 15.32
CA GLU A 109 10.35 11.78 14.66
C GLU A 109 10.65 13.19 15.15
N VAL A 110 9.64 14.06 15.29
CA VAL A 110 9.82 15.43 15.81
C VAL A 110 10.32 15.43 17.26
N LEU A 111 9.84 14.51 18.10
CA LEU A 111 10.31 14.35 19.48
C LEU A 111 11.75 13.81 19.56
N VAL A 112 12.14 12.92 18.65
CA VAL A 112 13.50 12.35 18.58
C VAL A 112 14.52 13.36 18.04
N ASP A 113 14.14 14.17 17.05
CA ASP A 113 14.99 15.25 16.52
C ASP A 113 15.22 16.36 17.57
N GLY A 114 14.21 16.65 18.41
CA GLY A 114 14.32 17.58 19.54
C GLY A 114 15.17 17.07 20.72
N GLY A 115 15.45 15.76 20.79
CA GLY A 115 16.24 15.14 21.85
C GLY A 115 17.71 14.89 21.49
N THR A 116 18.08 15.01 20.21
CA THR A 116 19.47 14.82 19.78
C THR A 116 20.22 16.13 19.96
N VAL A 117 20.99 16.22 21.04
CA VAL A 117 21.93 17.32 21.29
C VAL A 117 22.90 17.36 20.12
N ASN A 118 22.66 18.28 19.17
CA ASN A 118 23.53 18.49 18.04
C ASN A 118 24.95 18.77 18.55
N SER A 119 25.95 18.00 18.08
CA SER A 119 27.37 18.23 18.34
C SER A 119 27.94 19.50 17.67
N VAL A 120 27.06 20.41 17.23
CA VAL A 120 27.38 21.74 16.69
C VAL A 120 28.15 22.62 17.69
N GLY A 121 28.20 22.23 18.97
CA GLY A 121 29.03 22.89 19.99
C GLY A 121 30.52 22.52 20.01
N LEU A 122 31.00 21.55 19.23
CA LEU A 122 32.41 21.09 19.30
C LEU A 122 33.33 21.68 18.21
N SER A 123 32.85 22.64 17.41
CA SER A 123 33.64 23.32 16.37
C SER A 123 34.08 24.74 16.70
N SER A 124 33.90 25.20 17.95
CA SER A 124 34.20 26.59 18.35
C SER A 124 35.05 26.74 19.61
N VAL A 125 36.03 25.87 19.84
CA VAL A 125 37.23 26.20 20.65
C VAL A 125 38.44 25.41 20.16
#